data_AF-A0A2M6GM86-F1
#
_entry.id   AF-A0A2M6GM86-F1
#
_cell.length_a   1.000
_cell.length_b   1.000
_cell.length_c   1.000
_cell.angle_alpha   90.00
_cell.angle_beta   90.00
_cell.angle_gamma   90.00
#
_symmetry.space_group_name_H-M   'P 1'
#
loop_
_entity.id
_entity.type
_entity.pdbx_description
1 polymer ?
#
loop_
_entity_poly.entity_id
_entity_poly.type
_entity_poly.pdbx_seq_one_letter_code
_entity_poly.pdbx_strand_id
1 'polypeptide(L)'
;DNNFLTEEEYLERYPGDEWVDMVGMDDYGDVGRDKYDLPIATKKLKIISDYARKAGKLAAFTETGLESIPDTTWWNNTLLKIMKDQDLRLAYVLVWRNDARSPTHFYAPYPGHSSVPDFKKFYDDPYTLFENDLKNIYKRKRFLGIF
;
A
#
# COMPACT_ATOMS: atom_id res chain seq x y z
N ASP A 1 -0.18 11.55 9.42
CA ASP A 1 -0.07 10.08 9.32
C ASP A 1 1.17 9.61 8.56
N ASN A 2 1.83 10.48 7.78
CA ASN A 2 3.08 10.20 7.06
C ASN A 2 4.23 11.16 7.43
N ASN A 3 4.21 11.79 8.60
CA ASN A 3 5.18 12.85 8.98
C ASN A 3 6.47 12.28 9.61
N PHE A 4 7.24 11.53 8.84
CA PHE A 4 8.56 11.02 9.23
C PHE A 4 9.46 10.88 8.01
N LEU A 5 10.77 10.95 8.21
CA LEU A 5 11.82 10.79 7.19
C LEU A 5 12.95 9.86 7.64
N THR A 6 12.88 9.34 8.87
CA THR A 6 13.82 8.40 9.47
C THR A 6 13.09 7.27 10.22
N GLU A 7 13.79 6.17 10.48
CA GLU A 7 13.27 5.07 11.32
C GLU A 7 12.98 5.55 12.76
N GLU A 8 13.84 6.39 13.33
CA GLU A 8 13.66 6.92 14.69
C GLU A 8 12.37 7.74 14.82
N GLU A 9 12.09 8.62 13.84
CA GLU A 9 10.85 9.40 13.80
C GLU A 9 9.61 8.50 13.62
N TYR A 10 9.71 7.46 12.78
CA TYR A 10 8.62 6.49 12.62
C TYR A 10 8.31 5.75 13.93
N LEU A 11 9.36 5.44 14.71
CA LEU A 11 9.25 4.65 15.93
C LEU A 11 8.96 5.48 17.20
N GLU A 12 8.93 6.82 17.12
CA GLU A 12 8.72 7.71 18.27
C GLU A 12 7.49 7.31 19.12
N ARG A 13 6.43 6.84 18.46
CA ARG A 13 5.17 6.43 19.08
C ARG A 13 4.83 4.95 18.88
N TYR A 14 5.81 4.17 18.42
CA TYR A 14 5.60 2.75 18.19
C TYR A 14 5.40 2.02 19.52
N PRO A 15 4.31 1.25 19.69
CA PRO A 15 3.98 0.63 20.98
C PRO A 15 4.94 -0.48 21.40
N GLY A 16 5.80 -0.96 20.50
CA GLY A 16 6.81 -1.98 20.77
C GLY A 16 6.54 -3.31 20.06
N ASP A 17 7.61 -4.06 19.79
CA ASP A 17 7.54 -5.29 18.99
C ASP A 17 6.70 -6.40 19.63
N GLU A 18 6.48 -6.39 20.92
CA GLU A 18 5.63 -7.39 21.59
C GLU A 18 4.13 -7.19 21.28
N TRP A 19 3.74 -6.02 20.79
CA TRP A 19 2.34 -5.62 20.63
C TRP A 19 1.89 -5.51 19.16
N VAL A 20 2.83 -5.63 18.22
CA VAL A 20 2.58 -5.36 16.81
C VAL A 20 3.06 -6.51 15.94
N ASP A 21 2.17 -7.02 15.10
CA ASP A 21 2.48 -8.02 14.07
C ASP A 21 2.83 -7.37 12.71
N MET A 22 2.25 -6.20 12.44
CA MET A 22 2.36 -5.48 11.17
C MET A 22 2.51 -3.99 11.39
N VAL A 23 3.52 -3.40 10.74
CA VAL A 23 3.72 -1.95 10.68
C VAL A 23 3.18 -1.39 9.37
N GLY A 24 2.70 -0.16 9.40
CA GLY A 24 2.10 0.48 8.24
C GLY A 24 2.14 2.00 8.29
N MET A 25 1.67 2.61 7.21
CA MET A 25 1.50 4.05 7.07
C MET A 25 0.31 4.34 6.19
N ASP A 26 -0.39 5.40 6.55
CA ASP A 26 -1.42 6.03 5.74
C ASP A 26 -0.83 7.25 5.05
N ASP A 27 -0.90 7.29 3.71
CA ASP A 27 -0.36 8.40 2.92
C ASP A 27 -1.21 8.64 1.67
N TYR A 28 -1.90 9.78 1.71
CA TYR A 28 -2.62 10.36 0.59
C TYR A 28 -1.90 11.63 0.06
N GLY A 29 -1.14 12.29 0.94
CA GLY A 29 -0.59 13.62 0.69
C GLY A 29 0.50 13.60 -0.36
N ASP A 30 1.42 12.62 -0.29
CA ASP A 30 2.55 12.51 -1.22
C ASP A 30 2.16 11.86 -2.55
N VAL A 31 0.97 11.26 -2.63
CA VAL A 31 0.48 10.51 -3.81
C VAL A 31 -0.62 11.22 -4.59
N GLY A 32 -0.78 12.52 -4.39
CA GLY A 32 -1.61 13.37 -5.25
C GLY A 32 -2.69 14.18 -4.54
N ARG A 33 -3.00 13.94 -3.25
CA ARG A 33 -3.94 14.80 -2.51
C ARG A 33 -3.36 16.19 -2.31
N ASP A 34 -2.12 16.27 -1.83
CA ASP A 34 -1.45 17.55 -1.56
C ASP A 34 -0.37 17.82 -2.62
N LYS A 35 0.37 16.79 -3.02
CA LYS A 35 1.44 16.85 -4.03
C LYS A 35 1.69 15.47 -4.65
N TYR A 36 2.48 15.44 -5.73
CA TYR A 36 3.01 14.20 -6.33
C TYR A 36 4.51 14.08 -6.00
N ASP A 37 4.81 13.60 -4.80
CA ASP A 37 6.19 13.46 -4.30
C ASP A 37 6.53 11.98 -4.10
N LEU A 38 6.53 11.24 -5.21
CA LEU A 38 6.70 9.79 -5.21
C LEU A 38 8.03 9.36 -4.55
N PRO A 39 9.17 10.07 -4.75
CA PRO A 39 10.41 9.73 -4.05
C PRO A 39 10.28 9.77 -2.52
N ILE A 40 9.53 10.74 -1.98
CA ILE A 40 9.27 10.81 -0.54
C ILE A 40 8.32 9.70 -0.09
N ALA A 41 7.24 9.43 -0.82
CA ALA A 41 6.34 8.32 -0.52
C ALA A 41 7.10 6.97 -0.51
N THR A 42 7.91 6.71 -1.55
CA THR A 42 8.75 5.52 -1.62
C THR A 42 9.75 5.46 -0.47
N LYS A 43 10.42 6.57 -0.13
CA LYS A 43 11.36 6.61 1.01
C LYS A 43 10.69 6.21 2.32
N LYS A 44 9.48 6.72 2.58
CA LYS A 44 8.72 6.41 3.80
C LYS A 44 8.32 4.93 3.85
N LEU A 45 7.80 4.39 2.75
CA LEU A 45 7.49 2.96 2.65
C LEU A 45 8.74 2.09 2.79
N LYS A 46 9.90 2.56 2.30
CA LYS A 46 11.18 1.85 2.45
C LYS A 46 11.59 1.73 3.92
N ILE A 47 11.44 2.81 4.70
CA ILE A 47 11.70 2.80 6.15
C ILE A 47 10.85 1.72 6.83
N ILE A 48 9.54 1.70 6.55
CA ILE A 48 8.61 0.72 7.13
C ILE A 48 8.97 -0.70 6.71
N SER A 49 9.22 -0.91 5.41
CA SER A 49 9.59 -2.20 4.84
C SER A 49 10.90 -2.74 5.45
N ASP A 50 11.90 -1.89 5.62
CA ASP A 50 13.18 -2.27 6.20
C ASP A 50 13.06 -2.58 7.70
N TYR A 51 12.33 -1.74 8.43
CA TYR A 51 12.06 -1.97 9.85
C TYR A 51 11.30 -3.28 10.06
N ALA A 52 10.27 -3.56 9.27
CA ALA A 52 9.52 -4.80 9.34
C ALA A 52 10.42 -6.03 9.14
N ARG A 53 11.33 -5.98 8.14
CA ARG A 53 12.31 -7.05 7.93
C ARG A 53 13.26 -7.21 9.12
N LYS A 54 13.74 -6.09 9.69
CA LYS A 54 14.65 -6.07 10.84
C LYS A 54 14.00 -6.63 12.10
N ALA A 55 12.73 -6.30 12.35
CA ALA A 55 11.97 -6.67 13.55
C ALA A 55 11.15 -7.98 13.40
N GLY A 56 11.22 -8.64 12.23
CA GLY A 56 10.47 -9.87 11.96
C GLY A 56 8.94 -9.65 11.86
N LYS A 57 8.54 -8.48 11.36
CA LYS A 57 7.14 -8.04 11.20
C LYS A 57 6.72 -8.04 9.74
N LEU A 58 5.42 -7.83 9.51
CA LEU A 58 4.88 -7.51 8.19
C LEU A 58 4.87 -5.99 7.98
N ALA A 59 4.91 -5.53 6.73
CA ALA A 59 4.73 -4.14 6.36
C ALA A 59 3.54 -3.99 5.41
N ALA A 60 2.81 -2.88 5.46
CA ALA A 60 1.75 -2.57 4.51
C ALA A 60 1.65 -1.06 4.23
N PHE A 61 1.16 -0.71 3.04
CA PHE A 61 0.68 0.64 2.76
C PHE A 61 -0.81 0.68 3.14
N THR A 62 -1.08 0.95 4.41
CA THR A 62 -2.35 0.63 5.08
C THR A 62 -3.52 1.48 4.60
N GLU A 63 -3.27 2.73 4.23
CA GLU A 63 -4.22 3.54 3.48
C GLU A 63 -3.52 4.45 2.47
N THR A 64 -4.11 4.55 1.29
CA THR A 64 -3.69 5.50 0.27
C THR A 64 -4.84 5.81 -0.68
N GLY A 65 -4.60 6.69 -1.65
CA GLY A 65 -5.55 6.96 -2.71
C GLY A 65 -5.52 8.40 -3.19
N LEU A 66 -6.26 8.63 -4.27
CA LEU A 66 -6.56 9.95 -4.79
C LEU A 66 -8.09 10.07 -4.91
N GLU A 67 -8.70 10.92 -4.07
CA GLU A 67 -10.16 11.09 -4.05
C GLU A 67 -10.66 11.53 -5.43
N SER A 68 -11.76 10.90 -5.90
CA SER A 68 -12.31 11.07 -7.25
C SER A 68 -11.40 10.63 -8.41
N ILE A 69 -10.14 10.26 -8.17
CA ILE A 69 -9.16 9.81 -9.16
C ILE A 69 -9.11 10.71 -10.44
N PRO A 70 -8.94 12.04 -10.32
CA PRO A 70 -8.88 12.95 -11.47
C PRO A 70 -7.70 12.67 -12.41
N ASP A 71 -6.59 12.13 -11.90
CA ASP A 71 -5.51 11.63 -12.75
C ASP A 71 -5.89 10.25 -13.31
N THR A 72 -6.18 10.22 -14.60
CA THR A 72 -6.56 8.99 -15.32
C THR A 72 -5.45 7.94 -15.41
N THR A 73 -4.21 8.28 -15.03
CA THR A 73 -3.03 7.41 -15.08
C THR A 73 -2.46 7.05 -13.69
N TRP A 74 -3.19 7.42 -12.63
CA TRP A 74 -2.73 7.34 -11.25
C TRP A 74 -2.32 5.91 -10.81
N TRP A 75 -2.99 4.87 -11.30
CA TRP A 75 -2.71 3.51 -10.85
C TRP A 75 -1.32 3.05 -11.29
N ASN A 76 -0.93 3.31 -12.54
CA ASN A 76 0.37 2.86 -13.06
C ASN A 76 1.49 3.88 -12.86
N ASN A 77 1.21 5.17 -13.09
CA ASN A 77 2.24 6.21 -13.05
C ASN A 77 2.56 6.69 -11.63
N THR A 78 1.64 6.47 -10.68
CA THR A 78 1.82 6.83 -9.27
C THR A 78 1.90 5.59 -8.40
N LEU A 79 0.79 4.87 -8.21
CA LEU A 79 0.73 3.81 -7.21
C LEU A 79 1.69 2.64 -7.51
N LEU A 80 1.55 2.01 -8.68
CA LEU A 80 2.39 0.88 -9.06
C LEU A 80 3.87 1.26 -9.17
N LYS A 81 4.16 2.47 -9.64
CA LYS A 81 5.53 2.99 -9.73
C LYS A 81 6.19 3.06 -8.36
N ILE A 82 5.50 3.56 -7.34
CA ILE A 82 5.99 3.55 -5.95
C ILE A 82 6.21 2.10 -5.50
N MET A 83 5.20 1.24 -5.67
CA MET A 83 5.24 -0.13 -5.14
C MET A 83 6.39 -0.97 -5.73
N LYS A 84 6.75 -0.75 -7.00
CA LYS A 84 7.86 -1.45 -7.67
C LYS A 84 9.24 -0.87 -7.40
N ASP A 85 9.34 0.28 -6.74
CA ASP A 85 10.62 0.95 -6.47
C ASP A 85 11.30 0.37 -5.21
N GLN A 86 12.62 0.57 -5.08
CA GLN A 86 13.43 0.32 -3.88
C GLN A 86 13.27 -1.06 -3.19
N ASP A 87 12.86 -2.14 -3.88
CA ASP A 87 12.63 -3.47 -3.29
C ASP A 87 11.70 -3.44 -2.06
N LEU A 88 10.59 -2.70 -2.15
CA LEU A 88 9.57 -2.67 -1.10
C LEU A 88 8.96 -4.06 -0.86
N ARG A 89 8.93 -4.49 0.41
CA ARG A 89 8.38 -5.80 0.85
C ARG A 89 7.07 -5.60 1.61
N LEU A 90 6.04 -5.14 0.92
CA LEU A 90 4.73 -4.86 1.48
C LEU A 90 3.78 -6.05 1.27
N ALA A 91 2.97 -6.38 2.28
CA ALA A 91 1.98 -7.44 2.23
C ALA A 91 0.75 -7.04 1.40
N TYR A 92 0.36 -5.77 1.47
CA TYR A 92 -0.70 -5.19 0.66
C TYR A 92 -0.57 -3.66 0.58
N VAL A 93 -1.35 -3.09 -0.33
CA VAL A 93 -1.74 -1.68 -0.35
C VAL A 93 -3.26 -1.59 -0.42
N LEU A 94 -3.86 -0.67 0.33
CA LEU A 94 -5.31 -0.52 0.41
C LEU A 94 -5.72 0.91 0.08
N VAL A 95 -6.67 1.05 -0.86
CA VAL A 95 -7.35 2.32 -1.12
C VAL A 95 -8.66 2.41 -0.35
N TRP A 96 -9.08 3.63 -0.03
CA TRP A 96 -10.27 3.87 0.76
C TRP A 96 -11.58 3.51 0.04
N ARG A 97 -12.69 3.63 0.76
CA ARG A 97 -14.03 3.22 0.31
C ARG A 97 -14.51 3.99 -0.93
N ASN A 98 -15.44 3.37 -1.66
CA ASN A 98 -16.33 4.07 -2.58
C ASN A 98 -17.66 4.36 -1.88
N ASP A 99 -17.98 5.63 -1.60
CA ASP A 99 -19.23 6.02 -0.95
C ASP A 99 -20.40 6.02 -1.93
N ALA A 100 -21.35 5.11 -1.76
CA ALA A 100 -22.56 5.06 -2.58
C ALA A 100 -23.45 6.32 -2.48
N ARG A 101 -23.27 7.16 -1.45
CA ARG A 101 -24.05 8.39 -1.24
C ARG A 101 -23.34 9.66 -1.70
N SER A 102 -22.06 9.58 -2.05
CA SER A 102 -21.28 10.74 -2.48
C SER A 102 -20.76 10.53 -3.90
N PRO A 103 -21.05 11.44 -4.85
CA PRO A 103 -20.56 11.33 -6.21
C PRO A 103 -19.05 11.58 -6.34
N THR A 104 -18.39 12.08 -5.28
CA THR A 104 -16.98 12.48 -5.30
C THR A 104 -16.10 11.68 -4.33
N HIS A 105 -16.69 11.04 -3.32
CA HIS A 105 -15.90 10.33 -2.30
C HIS A 105 -15.71 8.86 -2.66
N PHE A 106 -14.73 8.60 -3.53
CA PHE A 106 -14.31 7.27 -3.96
C PHE A 106 -12.82 7.23 -4.28
N TYR A 107 -12.22 6.05 -4.15
CA TYR A 107 -10.78 5.84 -4.32
C TYR A 107 -10.44 4.61 -5.17
N ALA A 108 -11.43 3.77 -5.52
CA ALA A 108 -11.35 2.81 -6.60
C ALA A 108 -12.27 3.25 -7.76
N PRO A 109 -11.93 2.99 -9.04
CA PRO A 109 -12.83 3.33 -10.13
C PRO A 109 -14.08 2.47 -10.11
N TYR A 110 -15.14 2.97 -10.73
CA TYR A 110 -16.37 2.23 -11.00
C TYR A 110 -16.58 2.10 -12.52
N PRO A 111 -17.45 1.20 -13.01
CA PRO A 111 -17.71 1.05 -14.44
C PRO A 111 -18.07 2.38 -15.10
N GLY A 112 -17.31 2.77 -16.14
CA GLY A 112 -17.46 4.04 -16.85
C GLY A 112 -16.58 5.18 -16.32
N HIS A 113 -15.91 5.03 -15.18
CA HIS A 113 -14.96 6.03 -14.69
C HIS A 113 -13.74 6.15 -15.62
N SER A 114 -13.19 7.36 -15.76
CA SER A 114 -12.12 7.68 -16.72
C SER A 114 -10.80 6.95 -16.43
N SER A 115 -10.53 6.59 -15.17
CA SER A 115 -9.33 5.82 -14.77
C SER A 115 -9.47 4.30 -14.93
N VAL A 116 -10.64 3.77 -15.37
CA VAL A 116 -10.84 2.32 -15.58
C VAL A 116 -9.81 1.69 -16.53
N PRO A 117 -9.46 2.28 -17.68
CA PRO A 117 -8.47 1.69 -18.58
C PRO A 117 -7.08 1.54 -17.92
N ASP A 118 -6.71 2.46 -17.05
CA ASP A 118 -5.45 2.42 -16.31
C ASP A 118 -5.50 1.40 -15.16
N PHE A 119 -6.59 1.38 -14.40
CA PHE A 119 -6.80 0.37 -13.35
C PHE A 119 -6.78 -1.06 -13.90
N LYS A 120 -7.31 -1.30 -15.10
CA LYS A 120 -7.22 -2.64 -15.73
C LYS A 120 -5.77 -3.05 -15.98
N LYS A 121 -4.91 -2.13 -16.43
CA LYS A 121 -3.48 -2.41 -16.59
C LYS A 121 -2.80 -2.69 -15.25
N PHE A 122 -3.20 -1.96 -14.21
CA PHE A 122 -2.74 -2.22 -12.84
C PHE A 122 -3.16 -3.63 -12.38
N TYR A 123 -4.41 -4.01 -12.61
CA TYR A 123 -4.96 -5.34 -12.30
C TYR A 123 -4.25 -6.47 -13.06
N ASP A 124 -3.93 -6.26 -14.34
CA ASP A 124 -3.26 -7.26 -15.17
C ASP A 124 -1.73 -7.32 -14.94
N ASP A 125 -1.16 -6.42 -14.14
CA ASP A 125 0.28 -6.38 -13.90
C ASP A 125 0.71 -7.52 -12.96
N PRO A 126 1.72 -8.35 -13.31
CA PRO A 126 2.12 -9.53 -12.53
C PRO A 126 2.70 -9.22 -11.15
N TYR A 127 3.00 -7.95 -10.86
CA TYR A 127 3.39 -7.51 -9.52
C TYR A 127 2.18 -7.45 -8.57
N THR A 128 0.98 -7.20 -9.10
CA THR A 128 -0.23 -7.11 -8.29
C THR A 128 -0.86 -8.48 -8.08
N LEU A 129 -1.50 -8.65 -6.92
CA LEU A 129 -2.26 -9.85 -6.60
C LEU A 129 -3.67 -9.40 -6.21
N PHE A 130 -4.67 -10.00 -6.84
CA PHE A 130 -6.07 -9.87 -6.48
C PHE A 130 -6.59 -11.20 -5.92
N GLU A 131 -7.86 -11.24 -5.51
CA GLU A 131 -8.44 -12.38 -4.79
C GLU A 131 -8.18 -13.74 -5.46
N ASN A 132 -8.30 -13.82 -6.79
CA ASN A 132 -8.11 -15.06 -7.54
C ASN A 132 -6.65 -15.56 -7.57
N ASP A 133 -5.69 -14.70 -7.28
CA ASP A 133 -4.27 -15.04 -7.27
C ASP A 133 -3.85 -15.66 -5.93
N LEU A 134 -4.59 -15.38 -4.85
CA LEU A 134 -4.30 -15.80 -3.49
C LEU A 134 -4.77 -17.24 -3.24
N LYS A 135 -3.82 -18.18 -3.21
CA LYS A 135 -4.11 -19.62 -3.01
C LYS A 135 -3.66 -20.11 -1.64
N ASN A 136 -4.57 -20.77 -0.91
CA ASN A 136 -4.29 -21.46 0.35
C ASN A 136 -3.76 -20.57 1.49
N ILE A 137 -4.13 -19.28 1.54
CA ILE A 137 -3.59 -18.31 2.51
C ILE A 137 -3.82 -18.69 3.99
N TYR A 138 -4.86 -19.48 4.28
CA TYR A 138 -5.16 -19.96 5.64
C TYR A 138 -4.65 -21.38 5.92
N LYS A 139 -4.13 -22.10 4.91
CA LYS A 139 -3.56 -23.44 5.13
C LYS A 139 -2.10 -23.29 5.52
N ARG A 140 -1.80 -23.42 6.81
CA ARG A 140 -0.41 -23.63 7.25
C ARG A 140 0.06 -25.00 6.76
N LYS A 141 1.22 -25.05 6.11
CA LYS A 141 1.94 -26.32 5.98
C LYS A 141 2.19 -26.82 7.41
N ARG A 142 1.68 -28.00 7.75
CA ARG A 142 2.04 -28.67 9.01
C ARG A 142 3.55 -28.75 9.06
N PHE A 143 4.15 -28.05 10.01
CA PHE A 143 5.56 -28.22 10.32
C PHE A 143 5.69 -29.63 10.91
N LEU A 144 6.04 -30.61 10.06
CA LEU A 144 6.48 -31.93 10.50
C LEU A 144 7.88 -31.72 11.06
N GLY A 145 7.96 -31.27 12.32
CA GLY A 145 9.23 -31.15 13.03
C GLY A 145 9.91 -32.52 13.05
N ILE A 146 10.90 -32.69 12.18
CA ILE A 146 11.92 -33.71 12.31
C ILE A 146 13.15 -32.95 12.77
N PHE A 147 13.42 -33.09 14.07
CA PHE A 147 14.76 -32.92 14.63
C PHE A 147 15.60 -34.13 14.25
#